data_AF-A0A1G1ABL2-F1
#
_entry.id   AF-A0A1G1ABL2-F1
#
_cell.length_a   1.000
_cell.length_b   1.000
_cell.length_c   1.000
_cell.angle_alpha   90.00
_cell.angle_beta   90.00
_cell.angle_gamma   90.00
#
_symmetry.space_group_name_H-M   'P 1'
#
loop_
_entity.id
_entity.type
_entity.pdbx_description
1 polymer ?
#
loop_
_entity_poly.entity_id
_entity_poly.type
_entity_poly.pdbx_seq_one_letter_code
_entity_poly.pdbx_strand_id
1 'polypeptide(L)' 'MHKTTVATDSNRKNSTTKSKLPARELRTWLKKHRSWNHADWLDLLAELRKKNCSILTDSPEGRDSIGRFLEKNREK' A
#
# COMPACT_ATOMS: atom_id res chain seq x y z
N MET A 1 -15.12 -45.42 18.55
CA MET A 1 -14.26 -45.18 17.38
C MET A 1 -15.13 -44.77 16.21
N HIS A 2 -15.20 -43.48 15.87
CA HIS A 2 -15.72 -43.05 14.57
C HIS A 2 -14.91 -41.83 14.11
N LYS A 3 -14.17 -42.01 13.02
CA LYS A 3 -13.46 -40.96 12.28
C LYS A 3 -14.46 -40.35 11.29
N THR A 4 -14.59 -39.03 11.28
CA THR A 4 -15.27 -38.33 10.18
C THR A 4 -14.34 -37.24 9.66
N THR A 5 -13.88 -37.47 8.44
CA THR A 5 -13.20 -36.53 7.56
C THR A 5 -14.23 -35.56 6.98
N VAL A 6 -14.00 -34.25 7.04
CA VAL A 6 -14.52 -33.29 6.05
C VAL A 6 -13.51 -32.19 5.77
N ALA A 7 -13.07 -32.18 4.50
CA ALA A 7 -12.67 -31.05 3.66
C ALA A 7 -11.71 -29.97 4.18
N THR A 8 -10.51 -30.01 3.59
CA THR A 8 -9.70 -28.84 3.21
C THR A 8 -10.56 -27.77 2.52
N ASP A 9 -10.68 -26.59 3.13
CA ASP A 9 -10.95 -25.33 2.42
C ASP A 9 -9.71 -24.45 2.56
N SER A 10 -8.81 -24.60 1.59
CA SER A 10 -7.79 -23.61 1.33
C SER A 10 -8.46 -22.31 0.88
N ASN A 11 -7.89 -21.19 1.32
CA ASN A 11 -7.93 -19.92 0.60
C ASN A 11 -9.22 -19.10 0.75
N ARG A 12 -9.51 -18.67 1.98
CA ARG A 12 -10.20 -17.39 2.18
C ARG A 12 -9.19 -16.26 1.95
N LYS A 13 -9.03 -15.85 0.68
CA LYS A 13 -8.37 -14.58 0.34
C LYS A 13 -9.05 -13.49 1.17
N ASN A 14 -8.25 -12.84 1.98
CA ASN A 14 -8.58 -11.74 2.87
C ASN A 14 -9.05 -10.52 2.08
N SER A 15 -10.27 -10.57 1.52
CA SER A 15 -10.92 -9.45 0.85
C SER A 15 -11.89 -8.78 1.82
N THR A 16 -11.38 -7.86 2.64
CA THR A 16 -12.22 -6.84 3.29
C THR A 16 -11.31 -5.71 3.74
N THR A 17 -11.53 -4.53 3.13
CA THR A 17 -11.03 -3.21 3.55
C THR A 17 -9.51 -3.03 3.68
N LYS A 18 -8.73 -3.48 2.68
CA LYS A 18 -7.40 -2.91 2.47
C LYS A 18 -7.58 -1.58 1.76
N SER A 19 -7.51 -0.46 2.49
CA SER A 19 -7.44 0.90 1.96
C SER A 19 -6.58 0.89 0.70
N LYS A 20 -7.23 1.02 -0.46
CA LYS A 20 -6.61 0.70 -1.74
C LYS A 20 -5.48 1.69 -1.95
N LEU A 21 -4.24 1.21 -1.97
CA LEU A 21 -3.08 2.06 -2.20
C LEU A 21 -3.34 2.93 -3.43
N PRO A 22 -3.09 4.24 -3.37
CA PRO A 22 -3.37 5.17 -4.45
C PRO A 22 -2.31 5.03 -5.55
N ALA A 23 -2.24 3.86 -6.18
CA ALA A 23 -1.22 3.48 -7.15
C ALA A 23 -1.16 4.47 -8.32
N ARG A 24 -2.30 5.06 -8.73
CA ARG A 24 -2.33 6.09 -9.78
C ARG A 24 -1.59 7.37 -9.35
N GLU A 25 -1.80 7.82 -8.13
CA GLU A 25 -1.14 9.00 -7.57
C GLU A 25 0.34 8.73 -7.37
N LEU A 26 0.69 7.58 -6.78
CA LEU A 26 2.09 7.17 -6.59
C LEU A 26 2.85 7.06 -7.91
N ARG A 27 2.25 6.48 -8.95
CA ARG A 27 2.87 6.41 -10.30
C ARG A 27 2.99 7.80 -10.94
N THR A 28 2.00 8.67 -10.74
CA THR A 28 2.08 10.06 -11.25
C THR A 28 3.17 10.85 -10.54
N TRP A 29 3.34 10.62 -9.24
CA TRP A 29 4.39 11.25 -8.45
C TRP A 29 5.78 10.73 -8.84
N LEU A 30 5.94 9.41 -9.06
CA LEU A 30 7.19 8.80 -9.54
C LEU A 30 7.63 9.34 -10.92
N LYS A 31 6.68 9.70 -11.80
CA LYS A 31 7.01 10.36 -13.08
C LYS A 31 7.65 11.73 -12.89
N LYS A 32 7.33 12.44 -11.80
CA LYS A 32 7.87 13.76 -11.48
C LYS A 32 9.14 13.66 -10.62
N HIS A 33 9.22 12.63 -9.77
CA HIS A 33 10.31 12.44 -8.82
C HIS A 33 11.05 11.14 -9.12
N ARG A 34 12.06 11.23 -9.99
CA ARG A 34 12.95 10.09 -10.32
C ARG A 34 13.82 9.67 -9.12
N SER A 35 14.11 10.63 -8.26
CA SER A 35 14.75 10.48 -6.96
C SER A 35 13.96 11.32 -5.98
N TRP A 36 13.86 10.86 -4.74
CA TRP A 36 13.21 11.59 -3.67
C TRP A 36 14.03 11.49 -2.40
N ASN A 37 13.99 12.53 -1.60
CA ASN A 37 14.58 12.58 -0.28
C ASN A 37 13.50 12.45 0.81
N HIS A 38 13.88 12.67 2.06
CA HIS A 38 12.94 12.61 3.18
C HIS A 38 11.89 13.73 3.16
N ALA A 39 12.22 14.92 2.64
CA ALA A 39 11.26 16.02 2.52
C ALA A 39 10.19 15.71 1.46
N ASP A 40 10.61 15.24 0.28
CA ASP A 40 9.72 14.80 -0.80
C ASP A 40 8.76 13.69 -0.32
N TRP A 41 9.26 12.80 0.54
CA TRP A 41 8.48 11.76 1.19
C TRP A 41 7.38 12.33 2.10
N LEU A 42 7.71 13.31 2.95
CA LEU A 42 6.74 13.96 3.83
C LEU A 42 5.68 14.73 3.02
N ASP A 43 6.09 15.42 1.95
CA ASP A 43 5.17 16.12 1.05
C ASP A 43 4.21 15.14 0.35
N LEU A 44 4.71 14.00 -0.12
CA LEU A 44 3.87 12.94 -0.68
C LEU A 44 2.83 12.44 0.34
N LEU A 45 3.24 12.18 1.58
CA LEU A 45 2.30 11.76 2.63
C LEU A 45 1.25 12.83 2.92
N ALA A 46 1.61 14.11 2.91
CA ALA A 46 0.68 15.22 3.07
C ALA A 46 -0.32 15.31 1.90
N GLU A 47 0.14 15.15 0.65
CA GLU A 47 -0.72 15.10 -0.53
C GLU A 47 -1.70 13.92 -0.48
N LEU A 48 -1.22 12.73 -0.12
CA LEU A 48 -2.04 11.54 0.01
C LEU A 48 -3.07 11.70 1.13
N ARG A 49 -2.68 12.30 2.26
CA ARG A 49 -3.61 12.62 3.35
C ARG A 49 -4.75 13.53 2.88
N LYS A 50 -4.46 14.56 2.08
CA LYS A 50 -5.47 15.44 1.46
C LYS A 50 -6.41 14.70 0.50
N LYS A 51 -5.93 13.62 -0.15
CA LYS A 51 -6.70 12.79 -1.09
C LYS A 51 -7.49 11.66 -0.41
N ASN A 52 -7.90 11.85 0.85
CA ASN A 52 -8.59 10.83 1.66
C ASN A 52 -7.79 9.53 1.88
N CYS A 53 -6.47 9.55 1.71
CA CYS A 53 -5.61 8.41 2.03
C CYS A 53 -5.00 8.52 3.44
N SER A 54 -5.61 9.28 4.35
CA SER A 54 -5.20 9.46 5.75
C SER A 54 -5.00 8.13 6.46
N ILE A 55 -5.84 7.14 6.18
CA ILE A 55 -5.73 5.79 6.78
C ILE A 55 -4.38 5.13 6.44
N LEU A 56 -3.81 5.40 5.26
CA LEU A 56 -2.50 4.88 4.86
C LEU A 56 -1.36 5.76 5.35
N THR A 57 -1.56 7.09 5.41
CA THR A 57 -0.49 8.02 5.78
C THR A 57 -0.38 8.25 7.28
N ASP A 58 -1.40 7.93 8.06
CA ASP A 58 -1.39 8.01 9.53
C ASP A 58 -0.99 6.67 10.18
N SER A 59 -1.07 5.54 9.45
CA SER A 59 -0.59 4.23 9.90
C SER A 59 0.86 3.95 9.42
N PRO A 60 1.72 3.39 10.30
CA PRO A 60 3.07 2.98 9.92
C PRO A 60 3.06 1.87 8.85
N GLU A 61 2.15 0.91 8.91
CA GLU A 61 2.03 -0.15 7.90
C GLU A 61 1.61 0.41 6.52
N GLY A 62 0.78 1.46 6.52
CA GLY A 62 0.38 2.16 5.31
C GLY A 62 1.54 2.92 4.67
N ARG A 63 2.34 3.62 5.48
CA ARG A 63 3.59 4.28 5.06
C ARG A 63 4.58 3.27 4.49
N ASP A 64 4.82 2.16 5.17
CA ASP A 64 5.68 1.08 4.67
C ASP A 64 5.19 0.54 3.32
N SER A 65 3.88 0.37 3.17
CA SER A 65 3.30 -0.13 1.92
C SER A 65 3.46 0.88 0.77
N ILE A 66 3.35 2.19 1.07
CA ILE A 66 3.63 3.26 0.10
C ILE A 66 5.11 3.25 -0.28
N GLY A 67 6.01 3.21 0.71
CA GLY A 67 7.47 3.17 0.50
C GLY A 67 7.88 1.99 -0.37
N ARG A 68 7.43 0.76 -0.03
CA ARG A 68 7.66 -0.45 -0.82
C ARG A 68 7.10 -0.34 -2.24
N PHE A 69 5.94 0.29 -2.42
CA PHE A 69 5.37 0.51 -3.76
C PHE A 69 6.27 1.46 -4.58
N LEU A 70 6.74 2.55 -3.97
CA LEU A 70 7.62 3.50 -4.64
C LEU A 70 8.96 2.85 -5.01
N GLU A 71 9.59 2.14 -4.08
CA GLU A 71 10.84 1.40 -4.32
C GLU A 71 10.69 0.36 -5.43
N LYS A 72 9.59 -0.42 -5.42
CA LYS A 72 9.32 -1.43 -6.45
C LYS A 72 9.07 -0.81 -7.83
N ASN A 73 8.42 0.36 -7.88
CA ASN A 73 8.15 1.07 -9.14
C ASN A 73 9.27 2.08 -9.48
N ARG A 74 10.37 2.06 -8.73
CA ARG A 74 11.57 2.89 -8.96
C ARG A 74 12.42 2.38 -10.12
N GLU A 75 12.11 1.22 -10.69
CA GLU A 75 12.92 0.59 -11.74
C GLU A 75 13.01 1.46 -13.01
N LYS A 76 14.18 2.14 -13.08
CA LYS A 76 14.99 2.75 -14.17
C LYS A 76 14.37 3.75 -15.16
#